data_AF-A0A942MTB5-F1
#
_entry.id   AF-A0A942MTB5-F1
#
_cell.length_a   1.000
_cell.length_b   1.000
_cell.length_c   1.000
_cell.angle_alpha   90.00
_cell.angle_beta   90.00
_cell.angle_gamma   90.00
#
_symmetry.space_group_name_H-M   'P 1'
#
loop_
_entity.id
_entity.type
_entity.pdbx_description
1 polymer ?
#
loop_
_entity_poly.entity_id
_entity_poly.type
_entity_poly.pdbx_seq_one_letter_code
_entity_poly.pdbx_strand_id
1 'polypeptide(L)'
;MNRIYLKAGDLIRENIPFCLVTAISGSGRFNSLIGIKGLAEENATGQVELQIISNGGAVSNRVQGEGRANEVVKQIFARLAQELAQECLINQQLMLKTVLVEEEEITLFVEPIATDPELIILGAGHIARPLAKMAKMLDYQITVYDDRPDFANTKFFTAGERIICDSFDKISSHDIVKQNSIVVVVTRGHQHDLTCLDQLIGKKLTYLGMIGSRRRSLEVRQLLLRQGFSQEGVDFLHAPIGLDIGADTPEEIAISILAEITKERRKGWKKGNLLALDKKTFVGSIDRGAYQVLKLLAEKARNNEQDPMALATIVKTMGSTPRKAGAKMIINGIGQTFGTIGGGCGEAEVKVTALDVISSSEPALVRVNMNNDVAGDEGMVCGGAMEVFIEPL
;
A
#
# COMPACT_ATOMS: atom_id res chain seq x y z
N MET A 1 -2.32 -19.04 -13.39
CA MET A 1 -2.36 -17.84 -12.54
C MET A 1 -3.33 -18.01 -11.37
N ASN A 2 -2.83 -17.80 -10.16
CA ASN A 2 -3.51 -18.10 -8.89
C ASN A 2 -4.75 -17.22 -8.62
N ARG A 3 -5.90 -17.82 -8.24
CA ARG A 3 -7.19 -17.16 -7.93
C ARG A 3 -7.07 -16.06 -6.88
N ILE A 4 -6.05 -16.12 -6.03
CA ILE A 4 -5.73 -15.09 -5.06
C ILE A 4 -5.58 -13.70 -5.68
N TYR A 5 -4.89 -13.58 -6.83
CA TYR A 5 -4.58 -12.27 -7.40
C TYR A 5 -5.81 -11.62 -8.03
N LEU A 6 -6.79 -12.43 -8.47
CA LEU A 6 -8.11 -11.92 -8.87
C LEU A 6 -8.81 -11.26 -7.68
N LYS A 7 -8.93 -11.98 -6.55
CA LYS A 7 -9.58 -11.44 -5.35
C LYS A 7 -8.83 -10.25 -4.76
N ALA A 8 -7.49 -10.30 -4.71
CA ALA A 8 -6.67 -9.16 -4.32
C ALA A 8 -6.92 -7.94 -5.23
N GLY A 9 -7.05 -8.17 -6.55
CA GLY A 9 -7.42 -7.13 -7.50
C GLY A 9 -8.83 -6.56 -7.31
N ASP A 10 -9.78 -7.37 -6.86
CA ASP A 10 -11.15 -6.92 -6.54
C ASP A 10 -11.16 -6.04 -5.29
N LEU A 11 -10.46 -6.42 -4.23
CA LEU A 11 -10.36 -5.60 -3.02
C LEU A 11 -9.58 -4.31 -3.23
N ILE A 12 -8.52 -4.38 -4.04
CA ILE A 12 -7.82 -3.18 -4.53
C ILE A 12 -8.82 -2.22 -5.21
N ARG A 13 -9.69 -2.75 -6.07
CA ARG A 13 -10.69 -1.96 -6.80
C ARG A 13 -11.77 -1.39 -5.88
N GLU A 14 -12.18 -2.17 -4.87
CA GLU A 14 -13.20 -1.80 -3.88
C GLU A 14 -12.64 -0.93 -2.74
N ASN A 15 -11.32 -0.67 -2.75
CA ASN A 15 -10.61 0.10 -1.74
C ASN A 15 -10.74 -0.52 -0.34
N ILE A 16 -10.73 -1.85 -0.26
CA ILE A 16 -10.79 -2.62 0.99
C ILE A 16 -9.37 -3.04 1.40
N PRO A 17 -8.84 -2.58 2.55
CA PRO A 17 -7.51 -2.98 3.01
C PRO A 17 -7.49 -4.47 3.39
N PHE A 18 -6.41 -5.16 3.05
CA PHE A 18 -6.26 -6.59 3.32
C PHE A 18 -4.79 -6.94 3.59
N CYS A 19 -4.55 -8.13 4.15
CA CYS A 19 -3.20 -8.69 4.21
C CYS A 19 -2.99 -9.76 3.15
N LEU A 20 -1.77 -9.83 2.61
CA LEU A 20 -1.28 -11.03 1.96
C LEU A 20 -0.47 -11.82 2.98
N VAL A 21 -0.81 -13.09 3.15
CA VAL A 21 -0.04 -14.03 3.98
C VAL A 21 0.75 -14.96 3.07
N THR A 22 2.01 -15.22 3.42
CA THR A 22 2.88 -16.19 2.74
C THR A 22 3.57 -17.04 3.78
N ALA A 23 3.44 -18.38 3.67
CA ALA A 23 4.21 -19.33 4.47
C ALA A 23 5.48 -19.74 3.72
N ILE A 24 6.61 -19.74 4.41
CA ILE A 24 7.93 -20.08 3.86
C ILE A 24 8.56 -21.14 4.76
N SER A 25 8.82 -22.34 4.24
CA SER A 25 9.56 -23.38 4.98
C SER A 25 11.07 -23.25 4.75
N GLY A 26 11.87 -23.36 5.81
CA GLY A 26 13.33 -23.31 5.75
C GLY A 26 13.97 -24.51 5.03
N SER A 27 13.23 -25.61 4.85
CA SER A 27 13.72 -26.83 4.17
C SER A 27 13.38 -26.87 2.68
N GLY A 28 12.49 -25.99 2.20
CA GLY A 28 11.87 -26.07 0.87
C GLY A 28 10.96 -27.30 0.68
N ARG A 29 10.79 -28.20 1.67
CA ARG A 29 10.08 -29.48 1.53
C ARG A 29 8.57 -29.40 1.71
N PHE A 30 8.06 -28.30 2.26
CA PHE A 30 6.64 -28.10 2.47
C PHE A 30 5.92 -27.64 1.19
N ASN A 31 6.08 -28.39 0.08
CA ASN A 31 5.51 -28.16 -1.26
C ASN A 31 3.95 -28.11 -1.32
N SER A 32 3.28 -27.98 -0.18
CA SER A 32 1.81 -27.98 -0.04
C SER A 32 1.25 -26.89 0.90
N LEU A 33 2.13 -26.06 1.47
CA LEU A 33 1.77 -24.88 2.29
C LEU A 33 2.41 -23.60 1.77
N ILE A 34 3.02 -23.66 0.58
CA ILE A 34 3.64 -22.53 -0.10
C ILE A 34 2.52 -21.75 -0.78
N GLY A 35 2.24 -20.57 -0.27
CA GLY A 35 1.16 -19.72 -0.77
C GLY A 35 -0.22 -20.09 -0.23
N ILE A 36 -0.37 -20.35 1.07
CA ILE A 36 -1.62 -19.93 1.73
C ILE A 36 -1.64 -18.42 1.68
N LYS A 37 -2.12 -17.88 0.56
CA LYS A 37 -2.54 -16.50 0.51
C LYS A 37 -3.92 -16.48 1.15
N GLY A 38 -3.86 -16.23 2.44
CA GLY A 38 -5.00 -15.87 3.22
C GLY A 38 -5.33 -14.43 2.90
N LEU A 39 -6.56 -14.16 2.49
CA LEU A 39 -7.04 -12.81 2.41
C LEU A 39 -7.78 -12.51 3.70
N ALA A 40 -7.24 -11.59 4.49
CA ALA A 40 -7.84 -11.10 5.72
C ALA A 40 -8.68 -9.85 5.42
N GLU A 41 -10.01 -9.95 5.52
CA GLU A 41 -10.96 -8.82 5.40
C GLU A 41 -11.56 -8.51 6.77
N GLU A 42 -11.61 -7.23 7.14
CA GLU A 42 -12.39 -6.78 8.30
C GLU A 42 -13.87 -6.75 7.93
N ASN A 43 -14.67 -7.63 8.53
CA ASN A 43 -16.11 -7.65 8.30
C ASN A 43 -16.80 -6.45 8.97
N ALA A 44 -18.10 -6.26 8.71
CA ALA A 44 -18.88 -5.14 9.27
C ALA A 44 -18.93 -5.06 10.81
N THR A 45 -18.41 -6.08 11.52
CA THR A 45 -18.34 -6.15 12.99
C THR A 45 -16.93 -5.92 13.55
N GLY A 46 -15.93 -5.66 12.70
CA GLY A 46 -14.54 -5.42 13.11
C GLY A 46 -13.70 -6.68 13.30
N GLN A 47 -14.14 -7.84 12.79
CA GLN A 47 -13.40 -9.10 12.85
C GLN A 47 -12.68 -9.38 11.54
N VAL A 48 -11.41 -9.79 11.61
CA VAL A 48 -10.59 -10.13 10.44
C VAL A 48 -10.79 -11.59 10.04
N GLU A 49 -11.44 -11.83 8.91
CA GLU A 49 -11.66 -13.17 8.36
C GLU A 49 -10.56 -13.54 7.35
N LEU A 50 -9.76 -14.56 7.65
CA LEU A 50 -8.74 -15.09 6.73
C LEU A 50 -9.35 -16.13 5.79
N GLN A 51 -9.49 -15.77 4.52
CA GLN A 51 -9.86 -16.68 3.44
C GLN A 51 -8.61 -17.31 2.83
N ILE A 52 -8.36 -18.57 3.14
CA ILE A 52 -7.23 -19.32 2.60
C ILE A 52 -7.60 -19.82 1.21
N ILE A 53 -6.97 -19.25 0.18
CA ILE A 53 -7.16 -19.70 -1.21
C ILE A 53 -5.99 -20.61 -1.55
N SER A 54 -6.22 -21.92 -1.56
CA SER A 54 -5.25 -22.89 -2.06
C SER A 54 -5.29 -22.96 -3.58
N ASN A 55 -4.14 -23.24 -4.20
CA ASN A 55 -4.00 -23.43 -5.64
C ASN A 55 -5.04 -24.46 -6.14
N GLY A 56 -6.03 -24.00 -6.90
CA GLY A 56 -7.06 -24.84 -7.53
C GLY A 56 -8.30 -25.17 -6.69
N GLY A 57 -8.37 -24.76 -5.41
CA GLY A 57 -9.49 -25.06 -4.50
C GLY A 57 -10.63 -24.03 -4.49
N ALA A 58 -11.76 -24.43 -3.91
CA ALA A 58 -12.86 -23.52 -3.54
C ALA A 58 -12.46 -22.67 -2.33
N VAL A 59 -12.97 -21.42 -2.28
CA VAL A 59 -12.82 -20.52 -1.12
C VAL A 59 -13.38 -21.21 0.12
N SER A 60 -12.56 -21.32 1.16
CA SER A 60 -12.92 -22.09 2.36
C SER A 60 -12.35 -21.41 3.61
N ASN A 61 -13.16 -21.32 4.67
CA ASN A 61 -12.72 -20.93 6.02
C ASN A 61 -11.88 -22.02 6.71
N ARG A 62 -11.56 -23.10 5.98
CA ARG A 62 -10.68 -24.20 6.38
C ARG A 62 -9.47 -24.27 5.46
N VAL A 63 -8.31 -24.53 6.04
CA VAL A 63 -7.08 -24.76 5.30
C VAL A 63 -7.22 -26.05 4.52
N GLN A 64 -7.42 -25.98 3.20
CA GLN A 64 -7.35 -27.16 2.35
C GLN A 64 -6.05 -27.10 1.55
N GLY A 65 -5.08 -27.93 1.92
CA GLY A 65 -3.85 -28.14 1.17
C GLY A 65 -3.61 -29.64 0.99
N GLU A 66 -3.21 -30.05 -0.22
CA GLU A 66 -2.80 -31.43 -0.52
C GLU A 66 -1.38 -31.67 -0.02
N GLY A 67 -1.21 -32.38 1.11
CA GLY A 67 0.11 -32.67 1.69
C GLY A 67 0.05 -33.36 3.05
N ARG A 68 1.19 -33.92 3.49
CA ARG A 68 1.36 -34.77 4.69
C ARG A 68 1.15 -34.07 6.05
N ALA A 69 1.00 -32.74 6.11
CA ALA A 69 0.73 -32.05 7.38
C ALA A 69 -0.65 -32.42 7.92
N ASN A 70 -0.68 -32.79 9.21
CA ASN A 70 -1.89 -33.08 9.97
C ASN A 70 -2.84 -31.86 9.98
N GLU A 71 -4.15 -32.12 9.94
CA GLU A 71 -5.21 -31.09 9.97
C GLU A 71 -5.06 -30.13 11.18
N VAL A 72 -4.54 -30.63 12.31
CA VAL A 72 -4.25 -29.83 13.51
C VAL A 72 -3.19 -28.76 13.24
N VAL A 73 -2.12 -29.10 12.53
CA VAL A 73 -1.04 -28.17 12.15
C VAL A 73 -1.59 -27.07 11.25
N LYS A 74 -2.45 -27.46 10.30
CA LYS A 74 -3.11 -26.52 9.39
C LYS A 74 -4.01 -25.52 10.15
N GLN A 75 -4.78 -25.99 11.13
CA GLN A 75 -5.64 -25.12 11.95
C GLN A 75 -4.85 -24.15 12.83
N ILE A 76 -3.75 -24.60 13.45
CA ILE A 76 -2.86 -23.73 14.22
C ILE A 76 -2.28 -22.63 13.32
N PHE A 77 -1.88 -23.00 12.10
CA PHE A 77 -1.36 -22.06 11.12
C PHE A 77 -2.39 -21.00 10.72
N ALA A 78 -3.62 -21.40 10.39
CA ALA A 78 -4.68 -20.45 10.02
C ALA A 78 -4.99 -19.45 11.13
N ARG A 79 -5.09 -19.94 12.37
CA ARG A 79 -5.33 -19.09 13.53
C ARG A 79 -4.18 -18.09 13.74
N LEU A 80 -2.95 -18.56 13.65
CA LEU A 80 -1.78 -17.70 13.79
C LEU A 80 -1.69 -16.66 12.67
N ALA A 81 -1.98 -17.05 11.43
CA ALA A 81 -2.04 -16.15 10.30
C ALA A 81 -3.15 -15.08 10.45
N GLN A 82 -4.31 -15.45 10.99
CA GLN A 82 -5.40 -14.51 11.33
C GLN A 82 -4.96 -13.48 12.38
N GLU A 83 -4.40 -13.96 13.50
CA GLU A 83 -3.93 -13.10 14.59
C GLU A 83 -2.88 -12.10 14.07
N LEU A 84 -1.90 -12.59 13.30
CA LEU A 84 -0.88 -11.72 12.69
C LEU A 84 -1.44 -10.77 11.64
N ALA A 85 -2.40 -11.20 10.82
CA ALA A 85 -3.03 -10.33 9.83
C ALA A 85 -3.83 -9.21 10.48
N GLN A 86 -4.53 -9.49 11.59
CA GLN A 86 -5.23 -8.47 12.36
C GLN A 86 -4.27 -7.44 12.93
N GLU A 87 -3.19 -7.87 13.58
CA GLU A 87 -2.14 -6.95 14.07
C GLU A 87 -1.47 -6.17 12.93
N CYS A 88 -1.23 -6.82 11.79
CA CYS A 88 -0.63 -6.25 10.60
C CYS A 88 -1.51 -5.15 9.98
N LEU A 89 -2.82 -5.37 9.87
CA LEU A 89 -3.80 -4.38 9.41
C LEU A 89 -3.93 -3.20 10.37
N ILE A 90 -4.01 -3.45 11.68
CA ILE A 90 -4.13 -2.39 12.69
C ILE A 90 -2.90 -1.49 12.67
N ASN A 91 -1.71 -2.09 12.64
CA ASN A 91 -0.46 -1.35 12.71
C ASN A 91 0.04 -0.86 11.35
N GLN A 92 -0.59 -1.29 10.24
CA GLN A 92 -0.15 -1.04 8.87
C GLN A 92 1.34 -1.38 8.68
N GLN A 93 1.74 -2.50 9.26
CA GLN A 93 3.13 -2.94 9.36
C GLN A 93 3.28 -4.39 8.95
N LEU A 94 4.24 -4.67 8.09
CA LEU A 94 4.61 -6.03 7.73
C LEU A 94 5.06 -6.79 8.98
N MET A 95 4.55 -8.02 9.12
CA MET A 95 4.85 -8.91 10.23
C MET A 95 5.53 -10.16 9.71
N LEU A 96 6.54 -10.62 10.43
CA LEU A 96 7.21 -11.88 10.20
C LEU A 96 7.15 -12.71 11.49
N LYS A 97 6.81 -13.99 11.40
CA LYS A 97 6.85 -14.88 12.57
C LYS A 97 7.28 -16.28 12.18
N THR A 98 8.37 -16.76 12.77
CA THR A 98 8.84 -18.13 12.58
C THR A 98 8.32 -19.03 13.70
N VAL A 99 7.73 -20.15 13.32
CA VAL A 99 7.26 -21.21 14.23
C VAL A 99 7.92 -22.54 13.86
N LEU A 100 8.19 -23.36 14.87
CA LEU A 100 8.65 -24.73 14.69
C LEU A 100 7.43 -25.66 14.70
N VAL A 101 7.29 -26.47 13.66
CA VAL A 101 6.21 -27.44 13.49
C VAL A 101 6.84 -28.76 13.08
N GLU A 102 6.70 -29.80 13.92
CA GLU A 102 7.24 -31.13 13.62
C GLU A 102 8.72 -31.10 13.19
N GLU A 103 9.54 -30.30 13.89
CA GLU A 103 10.98 -30.09 13.62
C GLU A 103 11.31 -29.27 12.34
N GLU A 104 10.30 -28.77 11.62
CA GLU A 104 10.50 -27.82 10.52
C GLU A 104 10.24 -26.38 10.95
N GLU A 105 11.12 -25.46 10.52
CA GLU A 105 10.91 -24.02 10.68
C GLU A 105 10.02 -23.49 9.55
N ILE A 106 8.87 -22.94 9.93
CA ILE A 106 7.93 -22.27 9.03
C ILE A 106 7.88 -20.79 9.40
N THR A 107 8.16 -19.93 8.44
CA THR A 107 8.08 -18.48 8.58
C THR A 107 6.81 -17.96 7.91
N LEU A 108 5.96 -17.31 8.70
CA LEU A 108 4.83 -16.53 8.25
C LEU A 108 5.29 -15.13 7.90
N PHE A 109 5.13 -14.75 6.64
CA PHE A 109 5.30 -13.39 6.13
C PHE A 109 3.92 -12.79 5.87
N VAL A 110 3.53 -11.77 6.63
CA VAL A 110 2.22 -11.13 6.55
C VAL A 110 2.41 -9.67 6.19
N GLU A 111 2.02 -9.31 4.97
CA GLU A 111 2.16 -7.94 4.46
C GLU A 111 0.80 -7.25 4.37
N PRO A 112 0.66 -6.01 4.88
CA PRO A 112 -0.56 -5.25 4.70
C PRO A 112 -0.51 -4.61 3.32
N ILE A 113 -1.57 -4.83 2.56
CA ILE A 113 -1.81 -4.13 1.31
C ILE A 113 -2.76 -2.98 1.63
N ALA A 114 -2.17 -1.80 1.82
CA ALA A 114 -2.91 -0.56 1.85
C ALA A 114 -3.46 -0.27 0.45
N THR A 115 -4.72 0.09 0.38
CA THR A 115 -5.40 0.41 -0.87
C THR A 115 -5.00 1.79 -1.39
N ASP A 116 -5.44 2.11 -2.62
CA ASP A 116 -5.16 3.42 -3.19
C ASP A 116 -5.70 4.52 -2.27
N PRO A 117 -4.84 5.43 -1.79
CA PRO A 117 -5.31 6.59 -1.07
C PRO A 117 -6.22 7.41 -2.00
N GLU A 118 -7.47 7.60 -1.61
CA GLU A 118 -8.35 8.53 -2.29
C GLU A 118 -7.97 9.96 -1.87
N LEU A 119 -7.52 10.74 -2.85
CA LEU A 119 -7.32 12.18 -2.74
C LEU A 119 -8.56 12.90 -3.29
N ILE A 120 -9.29 13.55 -2.40
CA ILE A 120 -10.45 14.36 -2.73
C ILE A 120 -10.01 15.83 -2.78
N ILE A 121 -10.12 16.44 -3.95
CA ILE A 121 -9.76 17.83 -4.20
C ILE A 121 -11.06 18.64 -4.30
N LEU A 122 -11.34 19.44 -3.27
CA LEU A 122 -12.48 20.34 -3.21
C LEU A 122 -12.06 21.70 -3.76
N GLY A 123 -12.49 22.00 -4.99
CA GLY A 123 -12.06 23.12 -5.81
C GLY A 123 -11.29 22.64 -7.03
N ALA A 124 -11.74 23.00 -8.22
CA ALA A 124 -11.16 22.63 -9.51
C ALA A 124 -10.34 23.77 -10.16
N GLY A 125 -9.80 24.68 -9.32
CA GLY A 125 -9.01 25.84 -9.74
C GLY A 125 -7.61 25.51 -10.26
N HIS A 126 -6.78 26.53 -10.45
CA HIS A 126 -5.44 26.38 -11.05
C HIS A 126 -4.49 25.47 -10.26
N ILE A 127 -4.59 25.41 -8.93
CA ILE A 127 -3.78 24.52 -8.06
C ILE A 127 -4.21 23.06 -8.21
N ALA A 128 -5.50 22.80 -8.40
CA ALA A 128 -6.06 21.45 -8.45
C ALA A 128 -5.52 20.62 -9.62
N ARG A 129 -5.20 21.26 -10.76
CA ARG A 129 -4.72 20.60 -11.98
C ARG A 129 -3.32 19.97 -11.83
N PRO A 130 -2.25 20.71 -11.48
CA PRO A 130 -0.95 20.11 -11.22
C PRO A 130 -0.99 19.16 -10.02
N LEU A 131 -1.80 19.46 -8.99
CA LEU A 131 -2.01 18.57 -7.84
C LEU A 131 -2.56 17.21 -8.28
N ALA A 132 -3.66 17.19 -9.04
CA ALA A 132 -4.24 15.95 -9.56
C ALA A 132 -3.25 15.19 -10.45
N LYS A 133 -2.57 15.89 -11.38
CA LYS A 133 -1.58 15.27 -12.27
C LYS A 133 -0.44 14.60 -11.49
N MET A 134 0.14 15.28 -10.52
CA MET A 134 1.23 14.73 -9.70
C MET A 134 0.73 13.64 -8.74
N ALA A 135 -0.48 13.79 -8.17
CA ALA A 135 -1.10 12.76 -7.35
C ALA A 135 -1.32 11.46 -8.15
N LYS A 136 -1.71 11.57 -9.43
CA LYS A 136 -1.86 10.43 -10.33
C LYS A 136 -0.53 9.70 -10.56
N MET A 137 0.58 10.42 -10.68
CA MET A 137 1.93 9.84 -10.77
C MET A 137 2.33 9.09 -9.48
N LEU A 138 1.69 9.42 -8.36
CA LEU A 138 1.85 8.75 -7.08
C LEU A 138 0.76 7.69 -6.84
N ASP A 139 0.00 7.29 -7.86
CA ASP A 139 -1.07 6.28 -7.79
C ASP A 139 -2.22 6.63 -6.81
N TYR A 140 -2.50 7.92 -6.56
CA TYR A 140 -3.73 8.29 -5.86
C TYR A 140 -4.95 8.06 -6.75
N GLN A 141 -6.03 7.53 -6.18
CA GLN A 141 -7.35 7.70 -6.77
C GLN A 141 -7.81 9.13 -6.53
N ILE A 142 -8.34 9.79 -7.55
CA ILE A 142 -8.58 11.23 -7.50
C ILE A 142 -10.07 11.49 -7.71
N THR A 143 -10.66 12.20 -6.76
CA THR A 143 -11.99 12.78 -6.88
C THR A 143 -11.84 14.31 -6.89
N VAL A 144 -12.33 14.97 -7.94
CA VAL A 144 -12.33 16.44 -8.06
C VAL A 144 -13.77 16.94 -7.96
N TYR A 145 -13.99 17.91 -7.08
CA TYR A 145 -15.31 18.46 -6.80
C TYR A 145 -15.29 19.99 -6.94
N ASP A 146 -16.18 20.56 -7.75
CA ASP A 146 -16.37 22.02 -7.83
C ASP A 146 -17.81 22.31 -8.26
N ASP A 147 -18.35 23.48 -7.92
CA ASP A 147 -19.71 23.87 -8.30
C ASP A 147 -19.77 24.51 -9.70
N ARG A 148 -18.62 24.70 -10.37
CA ARG A 148 -18.53 25.30 -11.71
C ARG A 148 -18.30 24.26 -12.80
N PRO A 149 -19.20 24.15 -13.79
CA PRO A 149 -19.04 23.24 -14.91
C PRO A 149 -17.82 23.60 -15.79
N ASP A 150 -17.44 24.87 -15.85
CA ASP A 150 -16.25 25.32 -16.60
C ASP A 150 -14.93 24.87 -15.97
N PHE A 151 -14.94 24.42 -14.72
CA PHE A 151 -13.75 23.96 -14.01
C PHE A 151 -13.77 22.44 -13.79
N ALA A 152 -14.87 21.88 -13.27
CA ALA A 152 -15.05 20.45 -13.06
C ALA A 152 -15.49 19.75 -14.35
N ASN A 153 -14.56 19.55 -15.29
CA ASN A 153 -14.84 18.86 -16.55
C ASN A 153 -13.62 18.10 -17.10
N THR A 154 -13.88 17.27 -18.10
CA THR A 154 -12.91 16.36 -18.72
C THR A 154 -11.84 17.06 -19.58
N LYS A 155 -11.94 18.39 -19.79
CA LYS A 155 -10.90 19.18 -20.47
C LYS A 155 -9.70 19.42 -19.55
N PHE A 156 -9.94 19.53 -18.24
CA PHE A 156 -8.90 19.82 -17.25
C PHE A 156 -8.48 18.60 -16.42
N PHE A 157 -9.35 17.60 -16.35
CA PHE A 157 -9.21 16.40 -15.53
C PHE A 157 -9.44 15.17 -16.41
N THR A 158 -8.60 14.13 -16.30
CA THR A 158 -8.58 13.02 -17.29
C THR A 158 -9.55 11.87 -16.93
N ALA A 159 -9.83 10.97 -17.88
CA ALA A 159 -10.82 9.89 -17.77
C ALA A 159 -10.62 8.87 -16.62
N GLY A 160 -9.55 8.99 -15.83
CA GLY A 160 -9.33 8.18 -14.62
C GLY A 160 -9.69 8.89 -13.31
N GLU A 161 -10.20 10.11 -13.38
CA GLU A 161 -10.54 10.96 -12.23
C GLU A 161 -12.06 11.03 -12.09
N ARG A 162 -12.57 10.88 -10.86
CA ARG A 162 -14.00 11.07 -10.59
C ARG A 162 -14.27 12.58 -10.49
N ILE A 163 -14.97 13.12 -11.48
CA ILE A 163 -15.29 14.56 -11.54
C ILE A 163 -16.74 14.77 -11.12
N ILE A 164 -16.96 15.60 -10.10
CA ILE A 164 -18.28 15.93 -9.58
C ILE A 164 -18.49 17.44 -9.69
N CYS A 165 -19.56 17.83 -10.40
CA CYS A 165 -19.95 19.22 -10.56
C CYS A 165 -21.25 19.49 -9.79
N ASP A 166 -21.18 19.93 -8.53
CA ASP A 166 -22.33 20.23 -7.67
C ASP A 166 -21.94 21.22 -6.55
N SER A 167 -22.93 21.76 -5.81
CA SER A 167 -22.66 22.71 -4.72
C SER A 167 -21.80 22.09 -3.61
N PHE A 168 -20.90 22.87 -3.03
CA PHE A 168 -20.11 22.45 -1.87
C PHE A 168 -20.97 22.09 -0.66
N ASP A 169 -22.20 22.62 -0.52
CA ASP A 169 -23.12 22.26 0.59
C ASP A 169 -23.61 20.79 0.52
N LYS A 170 -23.33 20.08 -0.58
CA LYS A 170 -23.81 18.72 -0.83
C LYS A 170 -22.70 17.66 -0.82
N ILE A 171 -21.49 17.99 -0.38
CA ILE A 171 -20.37 17.03 -0.36
C ILE A 171 -20.75 15.74 0.39
N SER A 172 -21.44 15.86 1.53
CA SER A 172 -21.89 14.70 2.31
C SER A 172 -22.91 13.81 1.57
N SER A 173 -23.62 14.34 0.59
CA SER A 173 -24.67 13.62 -0.16
C SER A 173 -24.11 12.70 -1.24
N HIS A 174 -22.85 12.88 -1.66
CA HIS A 174 -22.23 12.11 -2.75
C HIS A 174 -21.49 10.84 -2.29
N ASP A 175 -21.47 10.57 -0.97
CA ASP A 175 -20.76 9.46 -0.33
C ASP A 175 -19.32 9.28 -0.85
N ILE A 176 -18.63 10.41 -1.04
CA ILE A 176 -17.23 10.44 -1.52
C ILE A 176 -16.23 10.50 -0.38
N VAL A 177 -16.63 11.00 0.79
CA VAL A 177 -15.75 11.15 1.94
C VAL A 177 -15.92 9.95 2.86
N LYS A 178 -14.97 9.01 2.76
CA LYS A 178 -14.91 7.80 3.57
C LYS A 178 -14.00 7.98 4.77
N GLN A 179 -13.99 6.99 5.67
CA GLN A 179 -12.95 6.90 6.69
C GLN A 179 -11.58 6.81 6.00
N ASN A 180 -10.57 7.49 6.56
CA ASN A 180 -9.21 7.55 6.04
C ASN A 180 -9.04 8.27 4.68
N SER A 181 -10.06 8.95 4.15
CA SER A 181 -9.90 9.82 2.98
C SER A 181 -8.89 10.95 3.25
N ILE A 182 -8.26 11.42 2.19
CA ILE A 182 -7.36 12.58 2.19
C ILE A 182 -8.08 13.70 1.47
N VAL A 183 -8.31 14.82 2.15
CA VAL A 183 -9.11 15.91 1.61
C VAL A 183 -8.29 17.19 1.53
N VAL A 184 -8.28 17.81 0.36
CA VAL A 184 -7.63 19.08 0.09
C VAL A 184 -8.68 20.10 -0.31
N VAL A 185 -8.79 21.17 0.47
CA VAL A 185 -9.71 22.28 0.24
C VAL A 185 -8.94 23.41 -0.45
N VAL A 186 -9.17 23.56 -1.76
CA VAL A 186 -8.54 24.55 -2.66
C VAL A 186 -9.61 25.29 -3.46
N THR A 187 -10.68 25.73 -2.78
CA THR A 187 -11.82 26.36 -3.45
C THR A 187 -11.51 27.81 -3.88
N ARG A 188 -12.49 28.45 -4.52
CA ARG A 188 -12.38 29.82 -5.06
C ARG A 188 -12.55 30.94 -4.00
N GLY A 189 -12.82 30.63 -2.74
CA GLY A 189 -13.09 31.68 -1.77
C GLY A 189 -13.41 31.22 -0.35
N HIS A 190 -13.33 32.16 0.60
CA HIS A 190 -13.42 31.89 2.04
C HIS A 190 -14.72 31.21 2.47
N GLN A 191 -15.86 31.68 1.94
CA GLN A 191 -17.14 31.09 2.29
C GLN A 191 -17.26 29.63 1.85
N HIS A 192 -16.77 29.29 0.66
CA HIS A 192 -16.79 27.93 0.15
C HIS A 192 -15.81 27.01 0.91
N ASP A 193 -14.64 27.51 1.30
CA ASP A 193 -13.73 26.74 2.16
C ASP A 193 -14.39 26.40 3.50
N LEU A 194 -15.12 27.34 4.10
CA LEU A 194 -15.88 27.09 5.34
C LEU A 194 -17.02 26.11 5.14
N THR A 195 -17.80 26.23 4.06
CA THR A 195 -18.85 25.26 3.69
C THR A 195 -18.30 23.84 3.60
N CYS A 196 -17.11 23.68 3.01
CA CYS A 196 -16.43 22.39 2.95
C CYS A 196 -16.01 21.93 4.36
N LEU A 197 -15.34 22.79 5.12
CA LEU A 197 -14.80 22.43 6.44
C LEU A 197 -15.89 22.08 7.46
N ASP A 198 -17.04 22.76 7.41
CA ASP A 198 -18.19 22.48 8.28
C ASP A 198 -18.67 21.02 8.17
N GLN A 199 -18.61 20.45 6.97
CA GLN A 199 -18.97 19.05 6.70
C GLN A 199 -17.84 18.04 6.95
N LEU A 200 -16.61 18.49 7.21
CA LEU A 200 -15.40 17.65 7.24
C LEU A 200 -14.69 17.62 8.60
N ILE A 201 -14.71 18.71 9.36
CA ILE A 201 -14.06 18.79 10.67
C ILE A 201 -14.70 17.76 11.61
N GLY A 202 -13.86 17.00 12.32
CA GLY A 202 -14.29 15.93 13.23
C GLY A 202 -14.54 14.58 12.55
N LYS A 203 -14.51 14.49 11.21
CA LYS A 203 -14.52 13.18 10.53
C LYS A 203 -13.19 12.46 10.70
N LYS A 204 -13.23 11.13 10.71
CA LYS A 204 -12.05 10.26 10.76
C LYS A 204 -11.34 10.22 9.40
N LEU A 205 -10.58 11.27 9.09
CA LEU A 205 -9.80 11.41 7.86
C LEU A 205 -8.34 11.07 8.11
N THR A 206 -7.60 10.72 7.06
CA THR A 206 -6.13 10.56 7.14
C THR A 206 -5.45 11.93 7.11
N TYR A 207 -6.05 12.89 6.40
CA TYR A 207 -5.52 14.23 6.24
C TYR A 207 -6.63 15.19 5.80
N LEU A 208 -6.63 16.40 6.37
CA LEU A 208 -7.48 17.50 5.95
C LEU A 208 -6.63 18.77 5.85
N GLY A 209 -6.52 19.32 4.64
CA GLY A 209 -5.76 20.54 4.40
C GLY A 209 -6.60 21.62 3.73
N MET A 210 -6.34 22.88 4.05
CA MET A 210 -6.99 24.04 3.42
C MET A 210 -5.96 25.05 2.94
N ILE A 211 -6.12 25.48 1.68
CA ILE A 211 -5.33 26.56 1.11
C ILE A 211 -5.60 27.89 1.81
N GLY A 212 -4.56 28.68 2.02
CA GLY A 212 -4.72 30.03 2.54
C GLY A 212 -3.43 30.61 3.08
N SER A 213 -3.39 31.93 3.21
CA SER A 213 -2.29 32.59 3.93
C SER A 213 -2.31 32.26 5.42
N ARG A 214 -1.20 32.51 6.12
CA ARG A 214 -1.12 32.35 7.59
C ARG A 214 -2.23 33.14 8.30
N ARG A 215 -2.46 34.40 7.90
CA ARG A 215 -3.53 35.25 8.45
C ARG A 215 -4.91 34.62 8.26
N ARG A 216 -5.23 34.21 7.03
CA ARG A 216 -6.53 33.59 6.69
C ARG A 216 -6.76 32.29 7.46
N SER A 217 -5.72 31.49 7.60
CA SER A 217 -5.79 30.22 8.31
C SER A 217 -6.11 30.43 9.80
N LEU A 218 -5.55 31.46 10.43
CA LEU A 218 -5.89 31.83 11.81
C LEU A 218 -7.36 32.28 11.94
N GLU A 219 -7.85 33.08 11.00
CA GLU A 219 -9.25 33.54 10.98
C GLU A 219 -10.23 32.37 10.84
N VAL A 220 -9.95 31.43 9.93
CA VAL A 220 -10.76 30.21 9.75
C VAL A 220 -10.78 29.36 11.02
N ARG A 221 -9.61 29.11 11.64
CA ARG A 221 -9.53 28.34 12.89
C ARG A 221 -10.36 28.97 14.01
N GLN A 222 -10.26 30.29 14.19
CA GLN A 222 -11.06 31.00 15.20
C GLN A 222 -12.56 30.90 14.92
N LEU A 223 -12.97 31.00 13.66
CA LEU A 223 -14.38 30.88 13.30
C LEU A 223 -14.92 29.47 13.57
N LEU A 224 -14.17 28.42 13.20
CA LEU A 224 -14.56 27.03 13.49
C LEU A 224 -14.73 26.79 15.00
N LEU A 225 -13.81 27.28 15.83
CA LEU A 225 -13.94 27.17 17.29
C LEU A 225 -15.19 27.91 17.81
N ARG A 226 -15.50 29.10 17.27
CA ARG A 226 -16.71 29.86 17.64
C ARG A 226 -18.01 29.17 17.19
N GLN A 227 -17.96 28.39 16.11
CA GLN A 227 -19.08 27.57 15.64
C GLN A 227 -19.30 26.30 16.49
N GLY A 228 -18.41 26.03 17.44
CA GLY A 228 -18.52 24.91 18.38
C GLY A 228 -17.75 23.66 17.99
N PHE A 229 -16.92 23.71 16.95
CA PHE A 229 -16.01 22.60 16.65
C PHE A 229 -14.97 22.42 17.76
N SER A 230 -14.59 21.17 18.02
CA SER A 230 -13.60 20.86 19.06
C SER A 230 -12.21 21.37 18.70
N GLN A 231 -11.40 21.67 19.72
CA GLN A 231 -10.01 22.06 19.53
C GLN A 231 -9.23 20.98 18.76
N GLU A 232 -9.45 19.70 19.09
CA GLU A 232 -8.83 18.56 18.41
C GLU A 232 -9.13 18.53 16.90
N GLY A 233 -10.39 18.73 16.52
CA GLY A 233 -10.78 18.76 15.10
C GLY A 233 -10.16 19.93 14.35
N VAL A 234 -10.05 21.10 15.01
CA VAL A 234 -9.39 22.28 14.44
C VAL A 234 -7.88 22.10 14.36
N ASP A 235 -7.24 21.47 15.34
CA ASP A 235 -5.80 21.21 15.35
C ASP A 235 -5.39 20.18 14.29
N PHE A 236 -6.29 19.25 13.94
CA PHE A 236 -6.11 18.30 12.83
C PHE A 236 -6.06 18.99 11.45
N LEU A 237 -6.67 20.16 11.29
CA LEU A 237 -6.66 20.89 10.02
C LEU A 237 -5.26 21.44 9.69
N HIS A 238 -4.74 21.09 8.52
CA HIS A 238 -3.52 21.67 7.94
C HIS A 238 -3.84 22.96 7.17
N ALA A 239 -3.69 24.09 7.84
CA ALA A 239 -3.96 25.43 7.30
C ALA A 239 -2.95 26.44 7.86
N PRO A 240 -2.06 27.03 7.04
CA PRO A 240 -1.90 26.79 5.60
C PRO A 240 -1.55 25.34 5.26
N ILE A 241 -2.08 24.86 4.14
CA ILE A 241 -1.76 23.54 3.61
C ILE A 241 -0.34 23.51 2.99
N GLY A 242 0.34 22.37 3.09
CA GLY A 242 1.61 22.11 2.44
C GLY A 242 2.83 22.45 3.30
N LEU A 243 3.98 21.83 2.97
CA LEU A 243 5.25 22.14 3.63
C LEU A 243 5.76 23.53 3.24
N ASP A 244 6.35 24.23 4.20
CA ASP A 244 6.98 25.54 3.96
C ASP A 244 8.30 25.37 3.18
N ILE A 245 8.18 25.29 1.86
CA ILE A 245 9.30 25.16 0.91
C ILE A 245 9.53 26.42 0.08
N GLY A 246 8.84 27.53 0.40
CA GLY A 246 8.88 28.77 -0.38
C GLY A 246 8.16 28.69 -1.73
N ALA A 247 7.15 27.83 -1.86
CA ALA A 247 6.38 27.63 -3.09
C ALA A 247 5.59 28.89 -3.50
N ASP A 248 5.60 29.23 -4.79
CA ASP A 248 4.88 30.39 -5.35
C ASP A 248 3.98 30.00 -6.54
N THR A 249 4.47 29.13 -7.42
CA THR A 249 3.70 28.66 -8.58
C THR A 249 2.69 27.56 -8.20
N PRO A 250 1.59 27.36 -8.97
CA PRO A 250 0.65 26.26 -8.74
C PRO A 250 1.30 24.88 -8.66
N GLU A 251 2.34 24.63 -9.47
CA GLU A 251 3.12 23.40 -9.49
C GLU A 251 3.95 23.22 -8.21
N GLU A 252 4.63 24.26 -7.74
CA GLU A 252 5.38 24.22 -6.48
C GLU A 252 4.45 24.04 -5.28
N ILE A 253 3.29 24.70 -5.29
CA ILE A 253 2.25 24.54 -4.26
C ILE A 253 1.74 23.09 -4.26
N ALA A 254 1.49 22.51 -5.43
CA ALA A 254 1.08 21.11 -5.55
C ALA A 254 2.13 20.15 -4.98
N ILE A 255 3.42 20.37 -5.26
CA ILE A 255 4.53 19.58 -4.68
C ILE A 255 4.55 19.75 -3.16
N SER A 256 4.43 20.97 -2.64
CA SER A 256 4.37 21.28 -1.22
C SER A 256 3.24 20.53 -0.50
N ILE A 257 2.04 20.52 -1.09
CA ILE A 257 0.86 19.81 -0.59
C ILE A 257 1.11 18.29 -0.57
N LEU A 258 1.56 17.71 -1.68
CA LEU A 258 1.80 16.26 -1.77
C LEU A 258 2.94 15.81 -0.85
N ALA A 259 3.95 16.65 -0.64
CA ALA A 259 5.02 16.39 0.31
C ALA A 259 4.49 16.36 1.76
N GLU A 260 3.60 17.30 2.13
CA GLU A 260 2.96 17.29 3.44
C GLU A 260 2.06 16.06 3.61
N ILE A 261 1.15 15.79 2.66
CA ILE A 261 0.29 14.59 2.68
C ILE A 261 1.14 13.32 2.84
N THR A 262 2.25 13.20 2.09
CA THR A 262 3.14 12.04 2.18
C THR A 262 3.81 11.93 3.55
N LYS A 263 4.23 13.05 4.13
CA LYS A 263 4.80 13.10 5.49
C LYS A 263 3.77 12.68 6.53
N GLU A 264 2.56 13.23 6.47
CA GLU A 264 1.46 12.95 7.40
C GLU A 264 1.01 11.49 7.34
N ARG A 265 0.80 10.96 6.13
CA ARG A 265 0.50 9.53 5.92
C ARG A 265 1.58 8.58 6.43
N ARG A 266 2.82 9.07 6.54
CA ARG A 266 3.95 8.32 7.07
C ARG A 266 4.24 8.65 8.54
N LYS A 267 3.47 9.51 9.22
CA LYS A 267 3.63 9.68 10.67
C LYS A 267 3.28 8.37 11.38
N GLY A 268 4.16 7.91 12.27
CA GLY A 268 4.13 6.56 12.85
C GLY A 268 5.06 5.56 12.15
N TRP A 269 5.48 5.85 10.91
CA TRP A 269 6.57 5.13 10.25
C TRP A 269 7.90 5.52 10.91
N LYS A 270 8.35 4.72 11.88
CA LYS A 270 9.67 4.93 12.50
C LYS A 270 10.75 4.70 11.44
N LYS A 271 11.35 5.79 10.94
CA LYS A 271 12.58 5.75 10.14
C LYS A 271 13.68 5.18 11.05
N GLY A 272 13.91 3.87 10.97
CA GLY A 272 15.10 3.25 11.56
C GLY A 272 15.01 2.74 13.00
N ASN A 273 13.86 2.27 13.50
CA ASN A 273 13.89 1.41 14.69
C ASN A 273 13.58 -0.04 14.31
N LEU A 274 14.68 -0.76 14.12
CA LEU A 274 14.86 -2.21 14.18
C LEU A 274 14.57 -2.71 15.61
N LEU A 275 13.46 -2.30 16.22
CA LEU A 275 13.05 -2.83 17.51
C LEU A 275 12.25 -4.10 17.26
N ALA A 276 13.01 -5.20 17.27
CA ALA A 276 12.52 -6.51 17.60
C ALA A 276 11.61 -6.40 18.84
N LEU A 277 10.29 -6.50 18.65
CA LEU A 277 9.36 -6.77 19.74
C LEU A 277 9.54 -8.19 20.30
N ASP A 278 10.26 -9.02 19.57
CA ASP A 278 11.00 -10.18 20.06
C ASP A 278 11.98 -10.54 18.94
N LYS A 279 13.07 -11.28 19.19
CA LYS A 279 14.01 -11.70 18.13
C LYS A 279 13.37 -12.53 16.99
N LYS A 280 12.06 -12.75 17.02
CA LYS A 280 11.23 -13.51 16.10
C LYS A 280 10.22 -12.69 15.29
N THR A 281 10.16 -11.35 15.46
CA THR A 281 9.20 -10.49 14.74
C THR A 281 9.86 -9.27 14.11
N PHE A 282 9.77 -9.17 12.78
CA PHE A 282 10.35 -8.10 11.98
C PHE A 282 9.28 -7.17 11.42
N VAL A 283 9.55 -5.86 11.43
CA VAL A 283 8.63 -4.79 11.01
C VAL A 283 9.17 -4.09 9.77
N GLY A 284 8.43 -4.14 8.66
CA GLY A 284 8.80 -3.60 7.35
C GLY A 284 7.81 -2.57 6.80
N SER A 285 8.23 -1.83 5.76
CA SER A 285 7.46 -0.79 5.09
C SER A 285 6.58 -1.31 3.95
N ILE A 286 5.36 -0.78 3.80
CA ILE A 286 4.52 -1.04 2.62
C ILE A 286 5.14 -0.37 1.39
N ASP A 287 5.60 -1.20 0.45
CA ASP A 287 6.15 -0.74 -0.82
C ASP A 287 5.04 -0.56 -1.86
N ARG A 288 4.82 0.66 -2.37
CA ARG A 288 3.86 0.90 -3.47
C ARG A 288 4.24 0.16 -4.76
N GLY A 289 5.52 -0.20 -4.95
CA GLY A 289 5.93 -1.07 -6.05
C GLY A 289 5.27 -2.46 -5.96
N ALA A 290 5.02 -2.96 -4.74
CA ALA A 290 4.30 -4.21 -4.53
C ALA A 290 2.84 -4.11 -5.01
N TYR A 291 2.23 -2.95 -4.83
CA TYR A 291 0.86 -2.69 -5.22
C TYR A 291 0.66 -2.69 -6.74
N GLN A 292 1.56 -2.04 -7.49
CA GLN A 292 1.53 -2.09 -8.97
C GLN A 292 1.73 -3.51 -9.50
N VAL A 293 2.62 -4.28 -8.87
CA VAL A 293 2.83 -5.70 -9.17
C VAL A 293 1.54 -6.50 -8.95
N LEU A 294 0.83 -6.29 -7.84
CA LEU A 294 -0.44 -6.99 -7.58
C LEU A 294 -1.54 -6.59 -8.57
N LYS A 295 -1.64 -5.32 -8.96
CA LYS A 295 -2.58 -4.86 -10.01
C LYS A 295 -2.31 -5.57 -11.34
N LEU A 296 -1.05 -5.64 -11.76
CA LEU A 296 -0.66 -6.33 -12.99
C LEU A 296 -1.00 -7.83 -12.94
N LEU A 297 -0.73 -8.50 -11.81
CA LEU A 297 -1.09 -9.91 -11.64
C LEU A 297 -2.60 -10.12 -11.69
N ALA A 298 -3.39 -9.21 -11.12
CA ALA A 298 -4.84 -9.26 -11.19
C ALA A 298 -5.36 -9.07 -12.63
N GLU A 299 -4.78 -8.16 -13.39
CA GLU A 299 -5.12 -7.93 -14.81
C GLU A 299 -4.79 -9.15 -15.67
N LYS A 300 -3.57 -9.67 -15.55
CA LYS A 300 -3.16 -10.88 -16.28
C LYS A 300 -4.03 -12.08 -15.93
N ALA A 301 -4.38 -12.24 -14.64
CA ALA A 301 -5.28 -13.31 -14.21
C ALA A 301 -6.70 -13.15 -14.79
N ARG A 302 -7.22 -11.92 -14.90
CA ARG A 302 -8.53 -11.64 -15.53
C ARG A 302 -8.52 -11.94 -17.03
N ASN A 303 -7.42 -11.63 -17.70
CA ASN A 303 -7.25 -11.89 -19.13
C ASN A 303 -6.95 -13.37 -19.44
N ASN A 304 -6.82 -14.21 -18.42
CA ASN A 304 -6.45 -15.62 -18.53
C ASN A 304 -5.11 -15.81 -19.28
N GLU A 305 -4.19 -14.86 -19.12
CA GLU A 305 -2.83 -14.97 -19.65
C GLU A 305 -2.08 -16.07 -18.88
N GLN A 306 -1.39 -16.96 -19.60
CA GLN A 306 -0.72 -18.13 -19.01
C GLN A 306 0.79 -18.10 -19.18
N ASP A 307 1.37 -16.93 -19.45
CA ASP A 307 2.83 -16.81 -19.57
C ASP A 307 3.50 -17.27 -18.27
N PRO A 308 4.43 -18.23 -18.32
CA PRO A 308 5.18 -18.65 -17.15
C PRO A 308 5.97 -17.48 -16.56
N MET A 309 5.75 -17.22 -15.27
CA MET A 309 6.37 -16.13 -14.54
C MET A 309 6.72 -16.56 -13.11
N ALA A 310 7.58 -15.80 -12.47
CA ALA A 310 7.85 -15.89 -11.04
C ALA A 310 7.69 -14.53 -10.37
N LEU A 311 7.23 -14.54 -9.12
CA LEU A 311 7.17 -13.38 -8.24
C LEU A 311 8.29 -13.45 -7.22
N ALA A 312 9.21 -12.51 -7.28
CA ALA A 312 10.22 -12.29 -6.26
C ALA A 312 9.71 -11.26 -5.24
N THR A 313 9.77 -11.59 -3.95
CA THR A 313 9.43 -10.71 -2.83
C THR A 313 10.60 -10.64 -1.85
N ILE A 314 11.07 -9.45 -1.51
CA ILE A 314 12.01 -9.29 -0.39
C ILE A 314 11.26 -9.62 0.89
N VAL A 315 11.65 -10.69 1.58
CA VAL A 315 11.02 -11.10 2.83
C VAL A 315 11.78 -10.56 4.04
N LYS A 316 13.09 -10.34 3.91
CA LYS A 316 13.93 -9.84 5.00
C LYS A 316 15.08 -9.00 4.49
N THR A 317 15.47 -8.00 5.26
CA THR A 317 16.65 -7.18 4.97
C THR A 317 17.54 -7.03 6.19
N MET A 318 18.85 -6.93 5.96
CA MET A 318 19.88 -6.73 6.96
C MET A 318 20.81 -5.60 6.48
N GLY A 319 21.09 -4.62 7.33
CA GLY A 319 21.93 -3.48 6.95
C GLY A 319 21.28 -2.52 5.94
N SER A 320 22.11 -1.85 5.14
CA SER A 320 21.64 -0.88 4.15
C SER A 320 21.25 -1.58 2.86
N THR A 321 19.96 -1.57 2.54
CA THR A 321 19.39 -2.20 1.35
C THR A 321 18.58 -1.17 0.55
N PRO A 322 18.64 -1.19 -0.81
CA PRO A 322 17.99 -0.19 -1.67
C PRO A 322 16.46 -0.23 -1.57
N ARG A 323 15.89 -1.43 -1.40
CA ARG A 323 14.48 -1.63 -1.04
C ARG A 323 14.38 -2.41 0.28
N LYS A 324 13.17 -2.44 0.84
CA LYS A 324 12.87 -3.07 2.13
C LYS A 324 11.99 -4.30 1.93
N ALA A 325 11.83 -5.09 3.00
CA ALA A 325 10.89 -6.20 3.02
C ALA A 325 9.51 -5.72 2.53
N GLY A 326 8.86 -6.54 1.69
CA GLY A 326 7.63 -6.21 0.98
C GLY A 326 7.84 -5.79 -0.49
N ALA A 327 9.05 -5.36 -0.89
CA ALA A 327 9.31 -5.04 -2.29
C ALA A 327 9.14 -6.25 -3.21
N LYS A 328 8.50 -6.06 -4.37
CA LYS A 328 8.17 -7.12 -5.31
C LYS A 328 8.67 -6.84 -6.71
N MET A 329 8.99 -7.92 -7.42
CA MET A 329 9.36 -7.93 -8.82
C MET A 329 8.81 -9.18 -9.49
N ILE A 330 8.14 -9.04 -10.62
CA ILE A 330 7.76 -10.15 -11.50
C ILE A 330 8.88 -10.36 -12.52
N ILE A 331 9.19 -11.61 -12.82
CA ILE A 331 10.09 -12.03 -13.88
C ILE A 331 9.31 -12.99 -14.79
N ASN A 332 9.31 -12.77 -16.11
CA ASN A 332 8.71 -13.72 -17.06
C ASN A 332 9.72 -14.71 -17.65
N GLY A 333 9.24 -15.72 -18.39
CA GLY A 333 10.08 -16.76 -18.99
C GLY A 333 11.14 -16.28 -19.99
N ILE A 334 11.10 -15.02 -20.42
CA ILE A 334 12.14 -14.39 -21.26
C ILE A 334 13.02 -13.40 -20.48
N GLY A 335 12.89 -13.34 -19.15
CA GLY A 335 13.70 -12.52 -18.26
C GLY A 335 13.32 -11.04 -18.16
N GLN A 336 12.19 -10.62 -18.76
CA GLN A 336 11.67 -9.26 -18.58
C GLN A 336 11.11 -9.10 -17.17
N THR A 337 11.27 -7.89 -16.62
CA THR A 337 10.90 -7.59 -15.24
C THR A 337 9.83 -6.51 -15.12
N PHE A 338 8.91 -6.68 -14.17
CA PHE A 338 7.95 -5.65 -13.75
C PHE A 338 8.05 -5.42 -12.25
N GLY A 339 8.16 -4.16 -11.82
CA GLY A 339 8.57 -3.84 -10.44
C GLY A 339 10.09 -3.96 -10.25
N THR A 340 10.55 -3.81 -9.00
CA THR A 340 11.99 -3.81 -8.67
C THR A 340 12.19 -4.15 -7.21
N ILE A 341 13.25 -4.90 -6.92
CA ILE A 341 13.73 -5.16 -5.55
C ILE A 341 14.96 -4.29 -5.20
N GLY A 342 15.31 -3.33 -6.07
CA GLY A 342 16.26 -2.25 -5.77
C GLY A 342 17.41 -2.06 -6.75
N GLY A 343 17.38 -2.73 -7.91
CA GLY A 343 18.38 -2.58 -8.97
C GLY A 343 19.71 -3.30 -8.71
N GLY A 344 20.59 -3.31 -9.72
CA GLY A 344 21.99 -3.74 -9.60
C GLY A 344 22.22 -5.27 -9.60
N CYS A 345 23.38 -5.69 -9.12
CA CYS A 345 23.85 -7.09 -9.14
C CYS A 345 22.89 -8.04 -8.41
N GLY A 346 22.24 -7.59 -7.33
CA GLY A 346 21.28 -8.39 -6.60
C GLY A 346 20.06 -8.81 -7.42
N GLU A 347 19.57 -7.96 -8.32
CA GLU A 347 18.48 -8.31 -9.23
C GLU A 347 18.91 -9.32 -10.30
N ALA A 348 20.17 -9.32 -10.71
CA ALA A 348 20.68 -10.29 -11.68
C ALA A 348 20.66 -11.71 -11.10
N GLU A 349 21.12 -11.88 -9.86
CA GLU A 349 21.08 -13.16 -9.14
C GLU A 349 19.63 -13.67 -8.99
N VAL A 350 18.71 -12.81 -8.55
CA VAL A 350 17.29 -13.15 -8.41
C VAL A 350 16.66 -13.53 -9.76
N LYS A 351 17.02 -12.87 -10.86
CA LYS A 351 16.50 -13.22 -12.20
C LYS A 351 16.92 -14.62 -12.64
N VAL A 352 18.16 -15.03 -12.37
CA VAL A 352 18.64 -16.38 -12.71
C VAL A 352 17.82 -17.42 -11.95
N THR A 353 17.71 -17.29 -10.62
CA THR A 353 16.91 -18.23 -9.83
C THR A 353 15.43 -18.19 -10.20
N ALA A 354 14.89 -17.03 -10.60
CA ALA A 354 13.51 -16.93 -11.06
C ALA A 354 13.24 -17.77 -12.33
N LEU A 355 14.19 -17.84 -13.27
CA LEU A 355 14.05 -18.71 -14.44
C LEU A 355 14.08 -20.19 -14.05
N ASP A 356 14.91 -20.56 -13.08
CA ASP A 356 14.92 -21.93 -12.53
C ASP A 356 13.59 -22.27 -11.83
N VAL A 357 13.05 -21.36 -11.02
CA VAL A 357 11.73 -21.49 -10.37
C VAL A 357 10.62 -21.62 -11.40
N ILE A 358 10.65 -20.85 -12.49
CA ILE A 358 9.68 -20.96 -13.59
C ILE A 358 9.75 -22.37 -14.22
N SER A 359 10.95 -22.86 -14.49
CA SER A 359 11.13 -24.16 -15.16
C SER A 359 10.79 -25.36 -14.28
N SER A 360 11.14 -25.31 -12.99
CA SER A 360 10.91 -26.38 -12.01
C SER A 360 9.52 -26.35 -11.41
N SER A 361 8.86 -25.17 -11.43
CA SER A 361 7.66 -24.89 -10.63
C SER A 361 7.88 -25.09 -9.11
N GLU A 362 9.12 -25.07 -8.65
CA GLU A 362 9.48 -25.15 -7.24
C GLU A 362 9.94 -23.77 -6.75
N PRO A 363 9.37 -23.24 -5.66
CA PRO A 363 9.75 -21.95 -5.11
C PRO A 363 11.13 -21.99 -4.44
N ALA A 364 11.79 -20.84 -4.35
CA ALA A 364 13.13 -20.71 -3.78
C ALA A 364 13.23 -19.55 -2.79
N LEU A 365 14.13 -19.68 -1.81
CA LEU A 365 14.54 -18.58 -0.92
C LEU A 365 16.01 -18.27 -1.18
N VAL A 366 16.28 -17.09 -1.74
CA VAL A 366 17.62 -16.66 -2.14
C VAL A 366 18.14 -15.61 -1.18
N ARG A 367 19.38 -15.75 -0.72
CA ARG A 367 20.05 -14.73 0.09
C ARG A 367 21.02 -13.94 -0.78
N VAL A 368 20.64 -12.71 -1.10
CA VAL A 368 21.46 -11.79 -1.88
C VAL A 368 22.33 -10.97 -0.93
N ASN A 369 23.65 -11.06 -1.11
CA ASN A 369 24.61 -10.28 -0.33
C ASN A 369 25.17 -9.15 -1.21
N MET A 370 25.02 -7.91 -0.78
CA MET A 370 25.52 -6.74 -1.52
C MET A 370 26.94 -6.34 -1.09
N ASN A 371 27.58 -7.14 -0.22
CA ASN A 371 28.93 -6.88 0.29
C ASN A 371 30.06 -7.46 -0.56
N ASN A 372 29.81 -8.42 -1.46
CA ASN A 372 30.88 -9.09 -2.20
C ASN A 372 30.85 -8.85 -3.71
N ASP A 373 31.88 -8.09 -4.11
CA ASP A 373 32.75 -8.23 -5.27
C ASP A 373 32.39 -7.53 -6.61
N VAL A 374 33.38 -6.73 -7.06
CA VAL A 374 33.64 -6.12 -8.39
C VAL A 374 33.05 -4.72 -8.71
N ALA A 375 32.75 -3.87 -7.73
CA ALA A 375 32.42 -2.45 -7.99
C ALA A 375 33.16 -1.46 -7.09
N GLY A 376 34.44 -1.74 -6.82
CA GLY A 376 35.33 -0.84 -6.09
C GLY A 376 35.57 0.51 -6.78
N ASP A 377 35.15 0.68 -8.04
CA ASP A 377 35.44 1.87 -8.84
C ASP A 377 34.25 2.83 -9.04
N GLU A 378 33.02 2.51 -8.59
CA GLU A 378 31.83 3.37 -8.83
C GLU A 378 31.04 3.80 -7.57
N GLY A 379 31.58 3.60 -6.36
CA GLY A 379 31.21 4.40 -5.17
C GLY A 379 29.78 4.27 -4.62
N MET A 380 28.94 3.33 -5.08
CA MET A 380 27.57 3.13 -4.62
C MET A 380 27.32 1.73 -4.04
N VAL A 381 27.89 1.44 -2.85
CA VAL A 381 27.67 0.15 -2.18
C VAL A 381 26.60 0.29 -1.09
N CYS A 382 25.44 -0.32 -1.31
CA CYS A 382 24.49 -0.62 -0.23
C CYS A 382 25.05 -1.80 0.57
N GLY A 383 25.74 -1.56 1.69
CA GLY A 383 26.43 -2.59 2.49
C GLY A 383 25.51 -3.52 3.31
N GLY A 384 24.45 -4.06 2.70
CA GLY A 384 23.46 -4.90 3.33
C GLY A 384 23.27 -6.27 2.64
N ALA A 385 22.37 -7.06 3.18
CA ALA A 385 21.92 -8.31 2.58
C ALA A 385 20.39 -8.38 2.62
N MET A 386 19.81 -9.16 1.71
CA MET A 386 18.37 -9.40 1.67
C MET A 386 18.06 -10.87 1.40
N GLU A 387 16.98 -11.37 2.00
CA GLU A 387 16.41 -12.66 1.64
C GLU A 387 15.20 -12.41 0.75
N VAL A 388 15.18 -13.05 -0.41
CA VAL A 388 14.18 -12.90 -1.46
C VAL A 388 13.50 -14.24 -1.67
N PHE A 389 12.19 -14.29 -1.41
CA PHE A 389 11.36 -15.44 -1.69
C PHE A 389 10.84 -15.34 -3.12
N ILE A 390 11.01 -16.41 -3.90
CA ILE A 390 10.66 -16.48 -5.32
C ILE A 390 9.65 -17.61 -5.49
N GLU A 391 8.44 -17.28 -5.95
CA GLU A 391 7.35 -18.25 -6.20
C GLU A 391 6.92 -18.26 -7.67
N PRO A 392 6.58 -19.42 -8.26
CA PRO A 392 6.01 -19.50 -9.60
C PRO A 392 4.55 -18.99 -9.63
N LEU A 393 4.09 -18.48 -10.78
CA LEU A 393 2.79 -17.81 -10.96
C LEU A 393 1.81 -18.50 -11.94
#